data_AF-A0A4R4CY95-F1
#
_entry.id   AF-A0A4R4CY95-F1
#
_cell.length_a   1.000
_cell.length_b   1.000
_cell.length_c   1.000
_cell.angle_alpha   90.00
_cell.angle_beta   90.00
_cell.angle_gamma   90.00
#
_symmetry.space_group_name_H-M   'P 1'
#
loop_
_entity.id
_entity.type
_entity.pdbx_description
1 polymer ?
#
loop_
_entity_poly.entity_id
_entity_poly.type
_entity_poly.pdbx_seq_one_letter_code
_entity_poly.pdbx_strand_id
1 'polypeptide(L)'
;MIVLSIFETIMLLCFGSAWPFSIYSSYKARTAKGKSLFFLVVLLIGYLSGILHKMIYSFDYVIILYILNFCLIAVDTGLYFRNKRLDALRNFE
;
A
#
# COMPACT_ATOMS: atom_id res chain seq x y z
N MET A 1 20.09 17.40 5.58
CA MET A 1 18.62 17.41 5.72
C MET A 1 17.93 17.38 4.36
N ILE A 2 18.12 18.39 3.48
CA ILE A 2 17.50 18.44 2.13
C ILE A 2 17.89 17.24 1.23
N VAL A 3 19.17 16.85 1.22
CA VAL A 3 19.66 15.74 0.38
C VAL A 3 19.10 14.38 0.83
N LEU A 4 18.82 14.19 2.12
CA LEU A 4 18.27 12.93 2.64
C LEU A 4 16.80 12.75 2.19
N SER A 5 16.03 13.83 2.23
CA SER A 5 14.62 13.84 1.83
C SER A 5 14.43 13.60 0.33
N ILE A 6 15.42 13.86 -0.54
CA ILE A 6 15.27 13.67 -1.99
C ILE A 6 15.29 12.18 -2.39
N PHE A 7 16.22 11.40 -1.84
CA PHE A 7 16.28 9.96 -2.10
C PHE A 7 15.09 9.23 -1.48
N GLU A 8 14.68 9.64 -0.28
CA GLU A 8 13.47 9.14 0.37
C GLU A 8 12.21 9.46 -0.45
N THR A 9 12.09 10.69 -0.95
CA THR A 9 11.00 11.11 -1.85
C THR A 9 10.96 10.25 -3.11
N ILE A 10 12.09 10.08 -3.79
CA ILE A 10 12.18 9.26 -5.01
C ILE A 10 11.81 7.80 -4.71
N MET A 11 12.33 7.24 -3.61
CA MET A 11 12.00 5.89 -3.18
C MET A 11 10.49 5.72 -2.95
N LEU A 12 9.84 6.64 -2.23
CA LEU A 12 8.40 6.59 -1.95
C LEU A 12 7.54 6.83 -3.18
N LEU A 13 8.02 7.60 -4.16
CA LEU A 13 7.35 7.77 -5.45
C LEU A 13 7.44 6.49 -6.29
N CYS A 14 8.62 5.86 -6.36
CA CYS A 14 8.82 4.60 -7.06
C CYS A 14 7.98 3.47 -6.44
N PHE A 15 8.01 3.34 -5.11
CA PHE A 15 7.14 2.41 -4.41
C PHE A 15 5.68 2.76 -4.63
N GLY A 16 5.28 4.03 -4.39
CA GLY A 16 3.92 4.54 -4.57
C GLY A 16 3.32 4.21 -5.93
N SER A 17 4.13 4.28 -6.97
CA SER A 17 3.74 3.98 -8.34
C SER A 17 3.38 2.50 -8.56
N ALA A 18 3.88 1.57 -7.74
CA ALA A 18 3.56 0.15 -7.86
C ALA A 18 2.10 -0.17 -7.45
N TRP A 19 1.52 0.58 -6.49
CA TRP A 19 0.17 0.30 -6.00
C TRP A 19 -0.95 0.58 -6.99
N PRO A 20 -0.96 1.67 -7.78
CA PRO A 20 -1.96 1.87 -8.84
C PRO A 20 -2.07 0.66 -9.79
N PHE A 21 -0.94 0.08 -10.21
CA PHE A 21 -0.94 -1.13 -11.04
C PHE A 21 -1.49 -2.35 -10.29
N SER A 22 -1.10 -2.51 -9.02
CA SER A 22 -1.56 -3.56 -8.13
C SER A 22 -3.09 -3.50 -7.92
N ILE A 23 -3.61 -2.31 -7.63
CA ILE A 23 -5.04 -2.00 -7.44
C ILE A 23 -5.82 -2.26 -8.73
N TYR A 24 -5.35 -1.74 -9.86
CA TYR A 24 -6.00 -1.93 -11.15
C TYR A 24 -6.10 -3.42 -11.50
N SER A 25 -5.01 -4.16 -11.32
CA SER A 25 -4.97 -5.61 -11.56
C SER A 25 -5.93 -6.36 -10.63
N SER A 26 -5.94 -6.04 -9.33
CA SER A 26 -6.87 -6.63 -8.37
C SER A 26 -8.32 -6.31 -8.69
N TYR A 27 -8.63 -5.07 -9.06
CA TYR A 27 -10.00 -4.68 -9.43
C TYR A 27 -10.49 -5.40 -10.68
N LYS A 28 -9.65 -5.48 -11.74
CA LYS A 28 -9.99 -6.11 -13.01
C LYS A 28 -10.09 -7.64 -12.91
N ALA A 29 -9.16 -8.28 -12.20
CA ALA A 29 -9.11 -9.73 -12.07
C ALA A 29 -10.29 -10.31 -11.29
N ARG A 30 -10.87 -9.53 -10.34
CA ARG A 30 -11.97 -9.97 -9.46
C ARG A 30 -11.68 -11.32 -8.78
N THR A 31 -10.43 -11.55 -8.41
CA THR A 31 -9.96 -12.71 -7.65
C THR A 31 -8.80 -12.29 -6.76
N ALA A 32 -8.66 -12.96 -5.61
CA ALA A 32 -7.58 -12.78 -4.65
C ALA A 32 -6.47 -13.84 -4.83
N LYS A 33 -6.61 -14.77 -5.78
CA LYS A 33 -5.59 -15.76 -6.12
C LYS A 33 -4.28 -15.07 -6.53
N GLY A 34 -3.16 -15.53 -5.96
CA GLY A 34 -1.83 -14.98 -6.23
C GLY A 34 -1.48 -13.69 -5.46
N LYS A 35 -2.42 -13.11 -4.69
CA LYS A 35 -2.15 -11.97 -3.80
C LYS A 35 -1.88 -12.45 -2.37
N SER A 36 -0.80 -11.94 -1.78
CA SER A 36 -0.44 -12.22 -0.37
C SER A 36 -1.00 -11.15 0.56
N LEU A 37 -1.97 -11.53 1.41
CA LEU A 37 -2.48 -10.63 2.46
C LEU A 37 -1.38 -10.28 3.47
N PHE A 38 -0.53 -11.24 3.81
CA PHE A 38 0.57 -11.03 4.75
C PHE A 38 1.50 -9.92 4.26
N PHE A 39 1.86 -9.94 2.97
CA PHE A 39 2.69 -8.89 2.37
C PHE A 39 2.03 -7.49 2.48
N LEU A 40 0.73 -7.39 2.20
CA LEU A 40 -0.01 -6.13 2.31
C LEU A 40 -0.05 -5.61 3.76
N VAL A 41 -0.24 -6.50 4.74
CA VAL A 41 -0.24 -6.13 6.16
C VAL A 41 1.13 -5.67 6.62
N VAL A 42 2.21 -6.37 6.23
CA VAL A 42 3.59 -5.96 6.53
C VAL A 42 3.87 -4.56 5.99
N LEU A 43 3.44 -4.27 4.76
CA LEU A 43 3.55 -2.93 4.17
C LEU A 43 2.77 -1.88 4.96
N LEU A 44 1.52 -2.15 5.37
CA LEU A 44 0.73 -1.22 6.18
C LEU A 44 1.44 -0.87 7.49
N ILE A 45 1.97 -1.87 8.20
CA ILE A 45 2.71 -1.67 9.45
C ILE A 45 3.99 -0.86 9.21
N GLY A 46 4.73 -1.17 8.13
CA GLY A 46 5.94 -0.44 7.76
C GLY A 46 5.67 1.04 7.46
N TYR A 47 4.66 1.34 6.65
CA TYR A 47 4.29 2.70 6.34
C TYR A 47 3.74 3.45 7.55
N LEU A 48 2.93 2.81 8.40
CA LEU A 48 2.47 3.41 9.65
C LEU A 48 3.64 3.77 10.58
N SER A 49 4.64 2.88 10.69
CA SER A 49 5.85 3.14 11.48
C SER A 49 6.64 4.34 10.92
N GLY A 50 6.75 4.44 9.59
CA GLY A 50 7.37 5.60 8.94
C GLY A 50 6.64 6.91 9.20
N ILE A 51 5.30 6.91 9.16
CA ILE A 51 4.46 8.07 9.51
C ILE A 51 4.73 8.49 10.96
N LEU A 52 4.67 7.54 11.91
CA LEU A 52 4.92 7.83 13.33
C LEU A 52 6.33 8.38 13.56
N HIS A 53 7.34 7.84 12.88
CA HIS A 53 8.71 8.34 12.96
C HIS A 53 8.82 9.79 12.46
N LYS A 54 8.23 10.11 11.30
CA LYS A 54 8.18 11.48 10.76
C LYS A 54 7.42 12.43 11.69
N MET A 55 6.32 11.98 12.32
CA MET A 55 5.56 12.82 13.26
C MET A 55 6.34 13.17 14.53
N ILE A 56 7.13 12.24 15.07
CA ILE A 56 7.79 12.41 16.37
C ILE A 56 9.18 13.04 16.23
N TYR A 57 9.96 12.65 15.20
CA TYR A 57 11.39 12.93 15.15
C TYR A 57 11.82 13.82 13.97
N SER A 58 11.11 13.81 12.85
CA SER A 58 11.57 14.50 11.64
C SER A 58 10.41 14.90 10.73
N PHE A 59 9.63 15.88 11.19
CA PHE A 59 8.44 16.33 10.45
C PHE A 59 8.86 17.17 9.23
N ASP A 60 8.60 16.63 8.04
CA ASP A 60 8.80 17.30 6.76
C ASP A 60 7.70 16.93 5.76
N TYR A 61 7.73 17.54 4.58
CA TYR A 61 6.71 17.30 3.54
C TYR A 61 6.67 15.86 3.02
N VAL A 62 7.71 15.06 3.26
CA VAL A 62 7.80 13.65 2.79
C VAL A 62 6.77 12.78 3.50
N ILE A 63 6.28 13.17 4.69
CA ILE A 63 5.20 12.48 5.40
C ILE A 63 3.94 12.30 4.54
N ILE A 64 3.66 13.23 3.61
CA ILE A 64 2.51 13.14 2.70
C ILE A 64 2.64 11.91 1.79
N LEU A 65 3.85 11.60 1.32
CA LEU A 65 4.11 10.43 0.49
C LEU A 65 3.97 9.14 1.28
N TYR A 66 4.37 9.11 2.55
CA TYR A 66 4.12 7.98 3.43
C TYR A 66 2.62 7.71 3.62
N ILE A 67 1.84 8.77 3.92
CA ILE A 67 0.39 8.67 4.09
C ILE A 67 -0.28 8.21 2.79
N LEU A 68 0.11 8.78 1.64
CA LEU A 68 -0.43 8.39 0.34
C LEU A 68 -0.19 6.91 0.06
N ASN A 69 1.04 6.43 0.26
CA ASN A 69 1.38 5.02 0.10
C ASN A 69 0.56 4.12 1.03
N PHE A 70 0.45 4.50 2.32
CA PHE A 70 -0.38 3.79 3.29
C PHE A 70 -1.84 3.66 2.80
N CYS A 71 -2.45 4.76 2.33
CA CYS A 71 -3.80 4.75 1.79
C CYS A 71 -3.93 3.86 0.55
N LEU A 72 -2.97 3.89 -0.37
CA LEU A 72 -2.98 3.04 -1.56
C LEU A 72 -2.91 1.55 -1.18
N ILE A 73 -2.03 1.17 -0.25
CA ILE A 73 -1.96 -0.20 0.26
C ILE A 73 -3.26 -0.59 0.96
N ALA A 74 -3.87 0.31 1.73
CA ALA A 74 -5.12 0.06 2.43
C ALA A 74 -6.27 -0.20 1.44
N VAL A 75 -6.36 0.58 0.36
CA VAL A 75 -7.33 0.35 -0.73
C VAL A 75 -7.10 -1.01 -1.39
N ASP A 76 -5.86 -1.34 -1.71
CA ASP A 76 -5.50 -2.64 -2.32
C ASP A 76 -5.84 -3.82 -1.39
N THR A 77 -5.63 -3.63 -0.08
CA THR A 77 -6.02 -4.59 0.97
C THR A 77 -7.54 -4.74 1.06
N GLY A 78 -8.30 -3.65 0.97
CA GLY A 78 -9.76 -3.69 0.88
C GLY A 78 -10.24 -4.47 -0.34
N LEU A 79 -9.60 -4.26 -1.50
CA LEU A 79 -9.88 -5.04 -2.72
C LEU A 79 -9.53 -6.53 -2.55
N TYR A 80 -8.46 -6.86 -1.82
CA TYR A 80 -8.17 -8.26 -1.49
C TYR A 80 -9.33 -8.93 -0.76
N PHE A 81 -9.89 -8.29 0.28
CA PHE A 81 -11.03 -8.86 1.02
C PHE A 81 -12.28 -8.97 0.17
N ARG A 82 -12.59 -7.95 -0.64
CA ARG A 82 -13.69 -8.00 -1.63
C ARG A 82 -13.52 -9.21 -2.55
N ASN A 83 -12.34 -9.37 -3.14
CA ASN A 83 -12.09 -10.44 -4.10
C ASN A 83 -12.06 -11.81 -3.44
N LYS A 84 -11.57 -11.92 -2.20
CA LYS A 84 -11.62 -13.16 -1.42
C LYS A 84 -13.06 -13.61 -1.18
N ARG A 85 -13.98 -12.67 -0.94
CA ARG A 85 -15.42 -12.96 -0.86
C ARG A 85 -15.99 -13.41 -2.21
N LEU A 86 -15.60 -12.78 -3.32
CA LEU A 86 -16.03 -13.20 -4.66
C LEU A 86 -15.52 -14.60 -5.02
N ASP A 87 -14.27 -14.92 -4.67
CA ASP A 87 -13.70 -16.26 -4.87
C ASP A 87 -14.44 -17.30 -4.04
N ALA A 88 -14.81 -16.98 -2.80
CA ALA A 88 -15.61 -17.87 -1.96
C ALA A 88 -16.96 -18.18 -2.64
N LEU A 89 -17.69 -17.17 -3.09
CA LEU A 89 -18.98 -17.33 -3.77
C LEU A 89 -18.88 -18.22 -5.03
N ARG A 90 -17.84 -18.05 -5.84
CA ARG A 90 -17.61 -18.87 -7.05
C ARG A 90 -17.27 -20.33 -6.77
N ASN A 91 -16.73 -20.66 -5.59
CA ASN A 91 -16.45 -22.04 -5.24
C ASN A 91 -17.71 -22.79 -4.75
N PHE A 92 -18.82 -22.08 -4.51
CA PHE A 92 -20.10 -22.69 -4.12
C PHE A 92 -21.05 -22.93 -5.32
N GLU A 93 -20.76 -22.36 -6.49
CA GLU A 93 -21.44 -22.63 -7.78
C GLU A 93 -20.82 -23.84 -8.47
#